data_AF-A0A239ZW00-F1
#
_entry.id   AF-A0A239ZW00-F1
#
_cell.length_a   1.000
_cell.length_b   1.000
_cell.length_c   1.000
_cell.angle_alpha   90.00
_cell.angle_beta   90.00
_cell.angle_gamma   90.00
#
_symmetry.space_group_name_H-M   'P 1'
#
loop_
_entity.id
_entity.type
_entity.pdbx_description
1 polymer ?
#
loop_
_entity_poly.entity_id
_entity_poly.type
_entity_poly.pdbx_seq_one_letter_code
_entity_poly.pdbx_strand_id
1 'polypeptide(L)'
;MIEVKRSDIGNHKPLYNLVKNLSNTMYSLNCTNREIFKKYLTLIKDINRELLFYDTNGHSFEPFKKRVENKLDFYNKMIIDKTFPINYHIKNIENKVKKIIDRVENLDKKDIQNVRGLITEGICCSNLFDVNQQTSKKFIWDCHFYENSKIINLIKYGKTTNTVDIFFNDNKIKLYECKTSPNYLEDRQLEFMIMLKEKYNNYGEKIELNLFILDDSNHPSIIRKLEDLNIASHVKIKDIKNI
;
A
#
# COMPACT_ATOMS: atom_id res chain seq x y z
N MET A 1 18.23 -19.70 -8.31
CA MET A 1 17.42 -19.21 -7.18
C MET A 1 17.25 -17.72 -7.34
N ILE A 2 16.07 -17.19 -7.01
CA ILE A 2 15.80 -15.76 -7.12
C ILE A 2 16.03 -15.12 -5.76
N GLU A 3 16.84 -14.06 -5.71
CA GLU A 3 17.03 -13.28 -4.50
C GLU A 3 16.11 -12.06 -4.52
N VAL A 4 15.57 -11.70 -3.35
CA VAL A 4 14.77 -10.47 -3.17
C VAL A 4 15.51 -9.50 -2.26
N LYS A 5 15.54 -8.21 -2.65
CA LYS A 5 16.20 -7.13 -1.90
C LYS A 5 15.31 -5.89 -1.90
N ARG A 6 15.51 -5.00 -0.92
CA ARG A 6 14.90 -3.66 -0.95
C ARG A 6 15.36 -2.93 -2.20
N SER A 7 14.44 -2.25 -2.88
CA SER A 7 14.79 -1.38 -4.00
C SER A 7 15.37 -0.04 -3.53
N ASP A 8 14.96 0.39 -2.32
CA ASP A 8 15.24 1.69 -1.72
C ASP A 8 14.76 2.90 -2.54
N ILE A 9 13.99 2.68 -3.62
CA ILE A 9 13.46 3.75 -4.48
C ILE A 9 12.47 4.62 -3.70
N GLY A 10 11.64 4.01 -2.85
CA GLY A 10 10.69 4.69 -1.98
C GLY A 10 11.34 5.72 -1.03
N ASN A 11 12.61 5.54 -0.64
CA ASN A 11 13.29 6.46 0.29
C ASN A 11 13.44 7.89 -0.26
N HIS A 12 13.39 8.04 -1.59
CA HIS A 12 13.46 9.34 -2.27
C HIS A 12 12.08 9.99 -2.45
N LYS A 13 10.98 9.27 -2.21
CA LYS A 13 9.62 9.82 -2.33
C LYS A 13 9.28 10.72 -1.13
N PRO A 14 8.59 11.85 -1.36
CA PRO A 14 8.13 12.69 -0.26
C PRO A 14 7.32 11.92 0.77
N LEU A 15 7.57 12.22 2.05
CA LEU A 15 6.85 11.67 3.20
C LEU A 15 6.97 10.15 3.40
N TYR A 16 7.81 9.43 2.65
CA TYR A 16 7.99 7.97 2.78
C TYR A 16 8.19 7.53 4.24
N ASN A 17 9.12 8.16 4.96
CA ASN A 17 9.39 7.83 6.37
C ASN A 17 8.19 8.10 7.29
N LEU A 18 7.37 9.12 7.02
CA LEU A 18 6.16 9.38 7.80
C LEU A 18 5.11 8.30 7.55
N VAL A 19 4.91 7.90 6.29
CA VAL A 19 3.99 6.83 5.92
C VAL A 19 4.46 5.47 6.45
N LYS A 20 5.76 5.18 6.40
CA LYS A 20 6.34 3.97 7.01
C LYS A 20 6.10 3.91 8.51
N ASN A 21 6.33 5.01 9.22
CA ASN A 21 6.06 5.08 10.64
C ASN A 21 4.56 4.96 10.96
N LEU A 22 3.68 5.47 10.08
CA LEU A 22 2.24 5.29 10.20
C LEU A 22 1.87 3.82 10.04
N SER A 23 2.38 3.16 8.99
CA SER A 23 2.19 1.73 8.74
C SER A 23 2.63 0.86 9.93
N ASN A 24 3.82 1.13 10.50
CA ASN A 24 4.30 0.45 11.69
C ASN A 24 3.38 0.63 12.90
N THR A 25 2.89 1.85 13.13
CA THR A 25 1.97 2.13 14.26
C THR A 25 0.63 1.42 14.05
N MET A 26 0.14 1.40 12.81
CA MET A 26 -1.07 0.68 12.41
C MET A 26 -0.91 -0.83 12.59
N TYR A 27 0.24 -1.41 12.25
CA TYR A 27 0.55 -2.82 12.51
C TYR A 27 0.53 -3.14 14.00
N SER A 28 1.17 -2.30 14.82
CA SER A 28 1.16 -2.45 16.29
C SER A 28 -0.26 -2.40 16.86
N LEU A 29 -1.11 -1.51 16.34
CA LEU A 29 -2.52 -1.45 16.71
C LEU A 29 -3.29 -2.70 16.25
N ASN A 30 -3.01 -3.22 15.06
CA ASN A 30 -3.61 -4.46 14.54
C ASN A 30 -3.31 -5.66 15.46
N CYS A 31 -2.06 -5.79 15.92
CA CYS A 31 -1.64 -6.82 16.87
C CYS A 31 -2.27 -6.65 18.26
N THR A 32 -2.55 -5.41 18.68
CA THR A 32 -3.11 -5.10 20.00
C THR A 32 -4.63 -5.23 20.05
N ASN A 33 -5.32 -4.58 19.12
CA ASN A 33 -6.78 -4.54 19.06
C ASN A 33 -7.25 -4.39 17.61
N ARG A 34 -7.63 -5.53 17.02
CA ARG A 34 -8.03 -5.61 15.61
C ARG A 34 -9.31 -4.81 15.30
N GLU A 35 -10.22 -4.67 16.25
CA GLU A 35 -11.47 -3.92 16.03
C GLU A 35 -11.20 -2.42 15.92
N ILE A 36 -10.38 -1.88 16.82
CA ILE A 36 -9.96 -0.48 16.77
C ILE A 36 -9.07 -0.23 15.55
N PHE A 37 -8.18 -1.16 15.21
CA PHE A 37 -7.41 -1.11 13.97
C PHE A 37 -8.32 -0.96 12.74
N LYS A 38 -9.40 -1.75 12.62
CA LYS A 38 -10.36 -1.64 11.49
C LYS A 38 -10.99 -0.25 11.42
N LYS A 39 -11.30 0.38 12.55
CA LYS A 39 -11.82 1.77 12.57
C LYS A 39 -10.77 2.76 12.04
N TYR A 40 -9.52 2.66 12.48
CA TYR A 40 -8.45 3.53 11.97
C TYR A 40 -8.11 3.26 10.52
N LEU A 41 -8.20 2.02 10.07
CA LEU A 41 -8.04 1.68 8.66
C LEU A 41 -9.03 2.46 7.79
N THR A 42 -10.30 2.55 8.21
CA THR A 42 -11.32 3.38 7.54
C THR A 42 -10.99 4.88 7.60
N LEU A 43 -10.51 5.38 8.74
CA LEU A 43 -10.04 6.76 8.84
C LEU A 43 -8.89 7.07 7.86
N ILE A 44 -7.84 6.23 7.80
CA ILE A 44 -6.71 6.45 6.88
C ILE A 44 -7.17 6.35 5.42
N LYS A 45 -8.10 5.44 5.10
CA LYS A 45 -8.78 5.39 3.79
C LYS A 45 -9.47 6.72 3.47
N ASP A 46 -10.27 7.24 4.39
CA ASP A 46 -10.97 8.51 4.22
C ASP A 46 -10.00 9.68 4.02
N ILE A 47 -8.88 9.69 4.73
CA ILE A 47 -7.82 10.68 4.53
C ILE A 47 -7.21 10.57 3.13
N ASN A 48 -6.97 9.36 2.62
CA ASN A 48 -6.49 9.17 1.24
C ASN A 48 -7.47 9.72 0.19
N ARG A 49 -8.77 9.63 0.46
CA ARG A 49 -9.83 10.24 -0.38
C ARG A 49 -9.82 11.75 -0.32
N GLU A 50 -9.67 12.33 0.87
CA GLU A 50 -9.55 13.79 1.00
C GLU A 50 -8.33 14.32 0.24
N LEU A 51 -7.22 13.57 0.24
CA LEU A 51 -6.04 13.90 -0.59
C LEU A 51 -6.36 13.87 -2.09
N LEU A 52 -7.14 12.89 -2.56
CA LEU A 52 -7.60 12.87 -3.96
C LEU A 52 -8.45 14.09 -4.30
N PHE A 53 -9.38 14.43 -3.42
CA PHE A 53 -10.28 15.56 -3.63
C PHE A 53 -9.52 16.89 -3.64
N TYR A 54 -8.53 17.06 -2.75
CA TYR A 54 -7.62 18.20 -2.75
C TYR A 54 -6.82 18.29 -4.05
N ASP A 55 -6.20 17.18 -4.49
CA ASP A 55 -5.41 17.11 -5.72
C ASP A 55 -6.20 17.35 -7.01
N THR A 56 -7.48 16.97 -7.03
CA THR A 56 -8.31 17.04 -8.25
C THR A 56 -8.93 18.42 -8.43
N ASN A 57 -9.34 19.07 -7.35
CA ASN A 57 -10.18 20.26 -7.42
C ASN A 57 -9.45 21.58 -7.10
N GLY A 58 -8.16 21.53 -6.76
CA GLY A 58 -7.36 22.75 -6.52
C GLY A 58 -7.91 23.64 -5.39
N HIS A 59 -8.53 23.02 -4.37
CA HIS A 59 -9.11 23.74 -3.24
C HIS A 59 -8.04 24.43 -2.40
N SER A 60 -8.44 25.47 -1.66
CA SER A 60 -7.62 26.00 -0.57
C SER A 60 -7.24 24.88 0.42
N PHE A 61 -6.00 24.93 0.90
CA PHE A 61 -5.47 23.95 1.85
C PHE A 61 -6.25 23.92 3.17
N GLU A 62 -6.66 25.09 3.68
CA GLU A 62 -7.35 25.22 4.97
C GLU A 62 -8.67 24.43 5.05
N PRO A 63 -9.62 24.54 4.10
CA PRO A 63 -10.80 23.67 4.05
C PRO A 63 -10.47 22.17 4.01
N PHE A 64 -9.43 21.77 3.29
CA PHE A 64 -9.00 20.37 3.23
C PHE A 64 -8.48 19.89 4.59
N LYS A 65 -7.58 20.65 5.20
CA LYS A 65 -7.03 20.36 6.52
C LYS A 65 -8.14 20.23 7.58
N LYS A 66 -9.09 21.16 7.59
CA LYS A 66 -10.25 21.12 8.49
C LYS A 66 -11.12 19.87 8.31
N ARG A 67 -11.35 19.41 7.07
CA ARG A 67 -12.09 18.16 6.82
C ARG A 67 -11.36 16.94 7.38
N VAL A 68 -10.02 16.89 7.25
CA VAL A 68 -9.22 15.81 7.83
C VAL A 68 -9.24 15.86 9.36
N GLU A 69 -9.11 17.04 9.97
CA GLU A 69 -9.19 17.21 11.42
C GLU A 69 -10.55 16.78 11.98
N ASN A 70 -11.65 17.16 11.33
CA ASN A 70 -12.99 16.71 11.72
C ASN A 70 -13.13 15.18 11.67
N LYS A 71 -12.52 14.52 10.67
CA LYS A 71 -12.50 13.05 10.59
C LYS A 71 -11.70 12.45 11.75
N LEU A 72 -10.51 12.96 12.05
CA LEU A 72 -9.72 12.50 13.20
C LEU A 72 -10.54 12.60 14.51
N ASP A 73 -11.18 13.73 14.74
CA ASP A 73 -12.01 13.96 15.93
C ASP A 73 -13.22 13.02 16.01
N PHE A 74 -13.89 12.79 14.88
CA PHE A 74 -15.02 11.87 14.80
C PHE A 74 -14.61 10.45 15.21
N TYR A 75 -13.56 9.89 14.60
CA TYR A 75 -13.11 8.53 14.91
C TYR A 75 -12.60 8.41 16.35
N ASN A 76 -11.94 9.44 16.87
CA ASN A 76 -11.49 9.48 18.27
C ASN A 76 -12.61 9.47 19.31
N LYS A 77 -13.77 10.03 18.96
CA LYS A 77 -14.98 10.00 19.82
C LYS A 77 -15.65 8.63 19.81
N MET A 78 -15.51 7.85 18.72
CA MET A 78 -16.10 6.50 18.59
C MET A 78 -15.34 5.41 19.35
N ILE A 79 -14.25 5.75 20.03
CA ILE A 79 -13.40 4.81 20.75
C ILE A 79 -13.72 4.88 22.24
N ILE A 80 -14.39 3.84 22.72
CA ILE A 80 -14.82 3.70 24.11
C ILE A 80 -13.64 3.26 24.99
N ASP A 81 -12.82 2.32 24.50
CA ASP A 81 -11.65 1.83 25.19
C ASP A 81 -10.39 2.63 24.81
N LYS A 82 -9.94 3.48 25.75
CA LYS A 82 -8.70 4.27 25.65
C LYS A 82 -7.65 3.83 26.65
N THR A 83 -7.63 2.54 27.01
CA THR A 83 -6.59 1.97 27.87
C THR A 83 -5.23 1.91 27.16
N PHE A 84 -4.17 1.73 27.94
CA PHE A 84 -2.83 1.46 27.39
C PHE A 84 -2.75 -0.01 26.91
N PRO A 85 -2.12 -0.32 25.76
CA PRO A 85 -1.37 0.59 24.86
C PRO A 85 -2.21 1.17 23.70
N ILE A 86 -3.52 0.90 23.66
CA ILE A 86 -4.42 1.34 22.59
C ILE A 86 -4.38 2.87 22.41
N ASN A 87 -4.51 3.63 23.49
CA ASN A 87 -4.47 5.09 23.44
C ASN A 87 -3.14 5.67 22.94
N TYR A 88 -2.04 4.98 23.20
CA TYR A 88 -0.70 5.36 22.77
C TYR A 88 -0.58 5.22 21.25
N HIS A 89 -1.05 4.09 20.69
CA HIS A 89 -1.06 3.87 19.25
C HIS A 89 -1.97 4.86 18.53
N ILE A 90 -3.16 5.13 19.08
CA ILE A 90 -4.12 6.12 18.55
C ILE A 90 -3.49 7.51 18.43
N LYS A 91 -2.97 8.06 19.53
CA LYS A 91 -2.32 9.38 19.53
C LYS A 91 -1.16 9.44 18.54
N ASN A 92 -0.43 8.34 18.43
CA ASN A 92 0.68 8.21 17.49
C ASN A 92 0.25 8.16 16.02
N ILE A 93 -0.91 7.59 15.71
CA ILE A 93 -1.50 7.61 14.37
C ILE A 93 -1.94 9.03 14.04
N GLU A 94 -2.70 9.69 14.92
CA GLU A 94 -3.17 11.06 14.72
C GLU A 94 -2.02 12.04 14.47
N ASN A 95 -0.99 12.01 15.30
CA ASN A 95 0.17 12.88 15.16
C ASN A 95 0.88 12.67 13.82
N LYS A 96 0.93 11.43 13.32
CA LYS A 96 1.54 11.12 12.01
C LYS A 96 0.65 11.58 10.87
N VAL A 97 -0.66 11.40 10.96
CA VAL A 97 -1.62 11.93 9.99
C VAL A 97 -1.47 13.45 9.91
N LYS A 98 -1.56 14.17 11.03
CA LYS A 98 -1.44 15.64 11.06
C LYS A 98 -0.15 16.10 10.38
N LYS A 99 0.99 15.47 10.70
CA LYS A 99 2.28 15.76 10.04
C LYS A 99 2.29 15.48 8.53
N ILE A 100 1.60 14.44 8.07
CA ILE A 100 1.45 14.17 6.63
C ILE A 100 0.64 15.29 5.98
N ILE A 101 -0.51 15.65 6.56
CA ILE A 101 -1.40 16.70 6.05
C ILE A 101 -0.71 18.06 6.01
N ASP A 102 -0.06 18.48 7.10
CA ASP A 102 0.67 19.75 7.16
C ASP A 102 1.75 19.88 6.09
N ARG A 103 2.39 18.75 5.71
CA ARG A 103 3.41 18.76 4.67
C ARG A 103 2.86 18.72 3.25
N VAL A 104 1.61 18.27 3.07
CA VAL A 104 0.95 18.21 1.76
C VAL A 104 0.70 19.59 1.16
N GLU A 105 0.56 20.64 1.97
CA GLU A 105 0.38 22.03 1.51
C GLU A 105 1.46 22.46 0.51
N ASN A 106 2.69 21.98 0.71
CA ASN A 106 3.88 22.39 -0.03
C ASN A 106 4.29 21.39 -1.13
N LEU A 107 3.44 20.40 -1.42
CA LEU A 107 3.70 19.40 -2.45
C LEU A 107 2.99 19.75 -3.75
N ASP A 108 3.64 19.41 -4.87
CA ASP A 108 2.97 19.44 -6.16
C ASP A 108 1.99 18.26 -6.30
N LYS A 109 1.16 18.33 -7.36
CA LYS A 109 0.18 17.29 -7.70
C LYS A 109 0.79 15.90 -7.82
N LYS A 110 1.97 15.78 -8.44
CA LYS A 110 2.63 14.49 -8.66
C LYS A 110 3.06 13.89 -7.32
N ASP A 111 3.57 14.71 -6.42
CA ASP A 111 3.99 14.31 -5.09
C ASP A 111 2.82 13.98 -4.18
N ILE A 112 1.68 14.68 -4.30
CA ILE A 112 0.44 14.28 -3.62
C ILE A 112 -0.01 12.89 -4.09
N GLN A 113 0.03 12.61 -5.39
CA GLN A 113 -0.28 11.29 -5.92
C GLN A 113 0.69 10.20 -5.43
N ASN A 114 1.99 10.53 -5.32
CA ASN A 114 2.98 9.64 -4.70
C ASN A 114 2.64 9.34 -3.24
N VAL A 115 2.27 10.36 -2.46
CA VAL A 115 1.86 10.19 -1.05
C VAL A 115 0.61 9.30 -0.96
N ARG A 116 -0.36 9.46 -1.86
CA ARG A 116 -1.54 8.59 -1.91
C ARG A 116 -1.20 7.13 -2.22
N GLY A 117 -0.28 6.90 -3.15
CA GLY A 117 0.26 5.56 -3.45
C GLY A 117 0.94 4.95 -2.23
N LEU A 118 1.83 5.70 -1.58
CA LEU A 118 2.52 5.27 -0.37
C LEU A 118 1.56 4.94 0.78
N ILE A 119 0.51 5.75 1.01
CA ILE A 119 -0.50 5.45 2.04
C ILE A 119 -1.20 4.12 1.72
N THR A 120 -1.47 3.84 0.45
CA THR A 120 -2.08 2.58 0.00
C THR A 120 -1.18 1.38 0.30
N GLU A 121 0.09 1.46 -0.07
CA GLU A 121 1.12 0.46 0.25
C GLU A 121 1.28 0.28 1.76
N GLY A 122 1.36 1.39 2.52
CA GLY A 122 1.51 1.40 3.97
C GLY A 122 0.31 0.77 4.68
N ILE A 123 -0.91 0.97 4.19
CA ILE A 123 -2.10 0.26 4.65
C ILE A 123 -1.96 -1.24 4.43
N CYS A 124 -1.56 -1.66 3.22
CA CYS A 124 -1.36 -3.07 2.90
C CYS A 124 -0.32 -3.70 3.83
N CYS A 125 0.83 -3.05 3.98
CA CYS A 125 1.90 -3.47 4.88
C CYS A 125 1.42 -3.63 6.33
N SER A 126 0.60 -2.69 6.84
CA SER A 126 0.09 -2.75 8.22
C SER A 126 -0.82 -3.95 8.52
N ASN A 127 -1.38 -4.59 7.49
CA ASN A 127 -2.14 -5.82 7.62
C ASN A 127 -1.25 -7.07 7.60
N LEU A 128 -0.03 -6.96 7.08
CA LEU A 128 0.84 -8.09 6.78
C LEU A 128 1.99 -8.23 7.78
N PHE A 129 2.75 -7.17 8.05
CA PHE A 129 4.00 -7.28 8.80
C PHE A 129 4.51 -5.96 9.39
N ASP A 130 5.42 -6.07 10.36
CA ASP A 130 6.18 -4.93 10.88
C ASP A 130 7.20 -4.45 9.84
N VAL A 131 6.97 -3.25 9.30
CA VAL A 131 7.82 -2.61 8.29
C VAL A 131 9.22 -2.21 8.79
N ASN A 132 9.52 -2.33 10.10
CA ASN A 132 10.86 -2.16 10.65
C ASN A 132 11.66 -3.47 10.69
N GLN A 133 11.02 -4.62 10.50
CA GLN A 133 11.65 -5.94 10.56
C GLN A 133 11.81 -6.58 9.16
N GLN A 134 12.07 -5.77 8.14
CA GLN A 134 12.13 -6.24 6.75
C GLN A 134 13.33 -7.15 6.52
N THR A 135 13.08 -8.33 5.96
CA THR A 135 14.12 -9.30 5.59
C THR A 135 13.74 -10.01 4.30
N SER A 136 14.73 -10.43 3.53
CA SER A 136 14.52 -11.21 2.29
C SER A 136 13.83 -12.56 2.52
N LYS A 137 13.80 -13.04 3.76
CA LYS A 137 13.14 -14.31 4.13
C LYS A 137 11.66 -14.16 4.47
N LYS A 138 11.20 -12.97 4.89
CA LYS A 138 9.86 -12.78 5.45
C LYS A 138 9.06 -11.68 4.77
N PHE A 139 9.63 -10.49 4.64
CA PHE A 139 8.88 -9.31 4.20
C PHE A 139 9.82 -8.23 3.68
N ILE A 140 9.52 -7.69 2.50
CA ILE A 140 10.17 -6.49 1.98
C ILE A 140 9.09 -5.61 1.38
N TRP A 141 9.05 -4.35 1.81
CA TRP A 141 8.29 -3.29 1.14
C TRP A 141 9.21 -2.61 0.13
N ASP A 142 8.72 -2.51 -1.11
CA ASP A 142 9.41 -1.97 -2.28
C ASP A 142 10.64 -2.82 -2.63
N CYS A 143 10.43 -3.85 -3.46
CA CYS A 143 11.40 -4.92 -3.64
C CYS A 143 11.88 -5.10 -5.10
N HIS A 144 13.18 -5.32 -5.24
CA HIS A 144 13.84 -5.79 -6.46
C HIS A 144 14.09 -7.30 -6.38
N PHE A 145 14.10 -7.94 -7.55
CA PHE A 145 14.40 -9.36 -7.69
C PHE A 145 15.66 -9.55 -8.52
N TYR A 146 16.47 -10.53 -8.15
CA TYR A 146 17.75 -10.83 -8.80
C TYR A 146 17.82 -12.29 -9.21
N GLU A 147 18.33 -12.53 -10.41
CA GLU A 147 18.70 -13.85 -10.90
C GLU A 147 20.16 -13.80 -11.35
N ASN A 148 20.99 -14.69 -10.82
CA ASN A 148 22.44 -14.72 -11.09
C ASN A 148 23.10 -13.34 -10.86
N SER A 149 22.77 -12.71 -9.73
CA SER A 149 23.25 -11.37 -9.33
C SER A 149 22.85 -10.21 -10.24
N LYS A 150 21.97 -10.43 -11.23
CA LYS A 150 21.44 -9.38 -12.10
C LYS A 150 20.00 -9.04 -11.73
N ILE A 151 19.66 -7.76 -11.72
CA ILE A 151 18.27 -7.30 -11.50
C ILE A 151 17.40 -7.84 -12.64
N ILE A 152 16.32 -8.52 -12.27
CA ILE A 152 15.27 -8.91 -13.19
C ILE A 152 14.47 -7.66 -13.55
N ASN A 153 14.36 -7.37 -14.83
CA ASN A 153 13.58 -6.26 -15.35
C ASN A 153 12.71 -6.72 -16.52
N LEU A 154 11.59 -6.03 -16.71
CA LEU A 154 10.74 -6.13 -17.89
C LEU A 154 10.77 -4.77 -18.60
N ILE A 155 11.08 -4.77 -19.90
CA ILE A 155 11.01 -3.58 -20.74
C ILE A 155 9.82 -3.74 -21.67
N LYS A 156 8.80 -2.89 -21.50
CA LYS A 156 7.58 -2.89 -22.34
C LYS A 156 7.21 -1.47 -22.73
N TYR A 157 6.91 -1.24 -24.01
CA TYR A 157 6.57 0.09 -24.55
C TYR A 157 7.60 1.18 -24.20
N GLY A 158 8.90 0.82 -24.22
CA GLY A 158 9.99 1.73 -23.87
C GLY A 158 10.10 2.09 -22.38
N LYS A 159 9.30 1.46 -21.50
CA LYS A 159 9.36 1.66 -20.06
C LYS A 159 9.86 0.40 -19.34
N THR A 160 10.69 0.60 -18.32
CA THR A 160 11.21 -0.48 -17.48
C THR A 160 10.35 -0.67 -16.24
N THR A 161 10.06 -1.92 -15.89
CA THR A 161 9.48 -2.34 -14.61
C THR A 161 10.45 -3.34 -13.97
N ASN A 162 10.84 -3.08 -12.73
CA ASN A 162 11.80 -3.91 -12.00
C ASN A 162 11.47 -4.08 -10.51
N THR A 163 10.40 -3.43 -10.04
CA THR A 163 9.92 -3.50 -8.65
C THR A 163 8.57 -4.20 -8.54
N VAL A 164 8.32 -4.77 -7.37
CA VAL A 164 6.98 -5.09 -6.87
C VAL A 164 6.80 -4.38 -5.53
N ASP A 165 5.59 -3.89 -5.25
CA ASP A 165 5.34 -3.10 -4.05
C ASP A 165 5.60 -3.89 -2.77
N ILE A 166 5.19 -5.16 -2.66
CA ILE A 166 5.43 -5.96 -1.45
C ILE A 166 5.79 -7.41 -1.80
N PHE A 167 6.89 -7.89 -1.23
CA PHE A 167 7.20 -9.30 -1.06
C PHE A 167 6.85 -9.74 0.35
N PHE A 168 6.11 -10.84 0.49
CA PHE A 168 5.79 -11.45 1.79
C PHE A 168 5.88 -12.97 1.70
N ASN A 169 6.50 -13.60 2.69
CA ASN A 169 6.64 -15.06 2.77
C ASN A 169 6.10 -15.58 4.10
N ASP A 170 5.05 -16.40 4.02
CA ASP A 170 4.46 -17.07 5.17
C ASP A 170 4.13 -18.51 4.81
N ASN A 171 5.19 -19.31 4.64
CA ASN A 171 5.18 -20.67 4.06
C ASN A 171 4.81 -20.74 2.57
N LYS A 172 4.30 -19.65 2.00
CA LYS A 172 4.07 -19.43 0.58
C LYS A 172 4.51 -17.99 0.26
N ILE A 173 5.22 -17.81 -0.85
CA ILE A 173 5.60 -16.50 -1.33
C ILE A 173 4.37 -15.81 -1.90
N LYS A 174 4.17 -14.55 -1.50
CA LYS A 174 3.11 -13.67 -1.95
C LYS A 174 3.71 -12.37 -2.46
N LEU A 175 3.37 -12.01 -3.69
CA LEU A 175 3.73 -10.74 -4.30
C LEU A 175 2.49 -9.86 -4.34
N TYR A 176 2.57 -8.64 -3.83
CA TYR A 176 1.46 -7.68 -3.88
C TYR A 176 1.84 -6.47 -4.73
N GLU A 177 0.94 -6.11 -5.64
CA GLU A 177 0.91 -4.79 -6.25
C GLU A 177 -0.21 -3.99 -5.60
N CYS A 178 0.06 -2.73 -5.24
CA CYS A 178 -0.85 -1.84 -4.54
C CYS A 178 -1.33 -0.74 -5.49
N LYS A 179 -2.65 -0.48 -5.51
CA LYS A 179 -3.25 0.57 -6.34
C LYS A 179 -4.33 1.33 -5.58
N THR A 180 -4.34 2.65 -5.75
CA THR A 180 -5.38 3.54 -5.21
C THR A 180 -6.73 3.37 -5.92
N SER A 181 -6.72 2.83 -7.15
CA SER A 181 -7.89 2.54 -7.97
C SER A 181 -7.53 1.46 -8.99
N PRO A 182 -8.48 0.60 -9.42
CA PRO A 182 -8.23 -0.38 -10.48
C PRO A 182 -7.74 0.24 -11.80
N ASN A 183 -8.11 1.49 -12.08
CA ASN A 183 -7.76 2.19 -13.33
C ASN A 183 -6.26 2.53 -13.45
N TYR A 184 -5.49 2.43 -12.37
CA TYR A 184 -4.05 2.72 -12.36
C TYR A 184 -3.17 1.47 -12.48
N LEU A 185 -3.76 0.29 -12.70
CA LEU A 185 -2.98 -0.92 -12.89
C LEU A 185 -2.44 -0.96 -14.32
N GLU A 186 -1.12 -0.88 -14.46
CA GLU A 186 -0.48 -0.93 -15.77
C GLU A 186 -0.14 -2.38 -16.15
N ASP A 187 -0.41 -2.77 -17.40
CA ASP A 187 -0.13 -4.13 -17.91
C ASP A 187 1.31 -4.60 -17.64
N ARG A 188 2.28 -3.68 -17.73
CA ARG A 188 3.69 -3.98 -17.48
C ARG A 188 4.00 -4.38 -16.02
N GLN A 189 3.19 -3.95 -15.06
CA GLN A 189 3.36 -4.35 -13.65
C GLN A 189 2.85 -5.78 -13.46
N LEU A 190 1.67 -6.07 -14.04
CA LEU A 190 1.11 -7.41 -14.07
C LEU A 190 2.02 -8.42 -14.78
N GLU A 191 2.53 -8.08 -15.96
CA GLU A 191 3.44 -8.95 -16.71
C GLU A 191 4.76 -9.17 -15.98
N PHE A 192 5.27 -8.16 -15.27
CA PHE A 192 6.45 -8.32 -14.43
C PHE A 192 6.20 -9.33 -13.30
N MET A 193 5.06 -9.24 -12.61
CA MET A 193 4.65 -10.20 -11.58
C MET A 193 4.45 -11.63 -12.12
N ILE A 194 3.86 -11.77 -13.31
CA ILE A 194 3.68 -13.07 -13.99
C ILE A 194 5.04 -13.68 -14.35
N MET A 195 5.93 -12.89 -14.95
CA MET A 195 7.29 -13.32 -15.25
C MET A 195 8.03 -13.79 -14.00
N LEU A 196 7.90 -13.08 -12.86
CA LEU A 196 8.47 -13.53 -11.59
C LEU A 196 7.88 -14.88 -11.17
N LYS A 197 6.55 -15.04 -11.21
CA LYS A 197 5.89 -16.32 -10.89
C LYS A 197 6.44 -17.48 -11.72
N GLU A 198 6.58 -17.31 -13.02
CA GLU A 198 7.15 -18.33 -13.91
C GLU A 198 8.59 -18.68 -13.54
N LYS A 199 9.42 -17.67 -13.27
CA LYS A 199 10.82 -17.90 -12.85
C LYS A 199 10.91 -18.63 -11.52
N TYR A 200 10.12 -18.27 -10.51
CA TYR A 200 10.09 -18.98 -9.22
C TYR A 200 9.57 -20.42 -9.36
N ASN A 201 8.56 -20.65 -10.20
CA ASN A 201 8.07 -21.99 -10.50
C ASN A 201 9.17 -22.89 -11.09
N ASN A 202 10.06 -22.34 -11.93
CA ASN A 202 11.22 -23.07 -12.47
C ASN A 202 12.24 -23.49 -11.39
N TYR A 203 12.20 -22.86 -10.21
CA TYR A 203 12.99 -23.25 -9.03
C TYR A 203 12.19 -24.10 -8.02
N GLY A 204 10.97 -24.53 -8.37
CA GLY A 204 10.12 -25.34 -7.49
C GLY A 204 9.43 -24.54 -6.37
N GLU A 205 9.46 -23.22 -6.43
CA GLU A 205 8.84 -22.34 -5.43
C GLU A 205 7.42 -21.92 -5.86
N LYS A 206 6.45 -22.01 -4.94
CA LYS A 206 5.06 -21.61 -5.21
C LYS A 206 4.85 -20.14 -4.88
N ILE A 207 4.42 -19.38 -5.88
CA ILE A 207 4.07 -17.95 -5.74
C ILE A 207 2.57 -17.71 -5.88
N GLU A 208 2.05 -16.87 -4.98
CA GLU A 208 0.75 -16.23 -5.11
C GLU A 208 0.94 -14.77 -5.52
N LEU A 209 0.28 -14.36 -6.59
CA LEU A 209 0.24 -12.97 -6.99
C LEU A 209 -1.06 -12.35 -6.46
N ASN A 210 -0.95 -11.17 -5.87
CA ASN A 210 -2.04 -10.45 -5.24
C ASN A 210 -2.08 -9.02 -5.76
N LEU A 211 -3.28 -8.49 -5.97
CA LEU A 211 -3.51 -7.07 -6.17
C LEU A 211 -4.20 -6.54 -4.92
N PHE A 212 -3.70 -5.45 -4.34
CA PHE A 212 -4.34 -4.72 -3.26
C PHE A 212 -4.90 -3.42 -3.80
N ILE A 213 -6.23 -3.25 -3.74
CA ILE A 213 -6.89 -2.04 -4.19
C ILE A 213 -7.48 -1.30 -2.98
N LEU A 214 -7.12 -0.03 -2.83
CA LEU A 214 -7.77 0.88 -1.88
C LEU A 214 -9.09 1.39 -2.46
N ASP A 215 -10.01 0.47 -2.75
CA ASP A 215 -11.29 0.78 -3.38
C ASP A 215 -12.24 1.55 -2.44
N ASP A 216 -13.20 2.22 -3.06
CA ASP A 216 -14.16 3.18 -2.51
C ASP A 216 -15.30 2.51 -1.71
N SER A 217 -15.25 1.19 -1.52
CA SER A 217 -16.24 0.46 -0.71
C SER A 217 -15.82 0.38 0.77
N ASN A 218 -16.79 0.13 1.66
CA ASN A 218 -16.60 0.02 3.12
C ASN A 218 -15.66 -1.12 3.56
N HIS A 219 -15.13 -1.89 2.62
CA HIS A 219 -14.07 -2.88 2.83
C HIS A 219 -12.92 -2.53 1.87
N PRO A 220 -11.63 -2.70 2.24
CA PRO A 220 -10.59 -2.86 1.23
C PRO A 220 -10.95 -4.10 0.40
N SER A 221 -11.73 -3.89 -0.64
CA SER A 221 -12.11 -4.88 -1.61
C SER A 221 -10.89 -5.07 -2.49
N ILE A 222 -10.11 -6.10 -2.15
CA ILE A 222 -9.51 -7.09 -3.05
C ILE A 222 -8.19 -7.62 -2.44
N ILE A 223 -8.25 -8.83 -1.90
CA ILE A 223 -7.19 -9.85 -2.01
C ILE A 223 -7.64 -10.71 -3.18
N ARG A 224 -7.39 -10.29 -4.42
CA ARG A 224 -7.63 -11.14 -5.60
C ARG A 224 -6.33 -11.91 -5.76
N LYS A 225 -6.38 -13.22 -5.54
CA LYS A 225 -5.39 -14.09 -6.16
C LYS A 225 -5.48 -13.83 -7.65
N LEU A 226 -4.37 -13.50 -8.31
CA LEU A 226 -4.35 -13.36 -9.78
C LEU A 226 -4.60 -14.71 -10.49
N GLU A 227 -4.97 -15.77 -9.76
CA GLU A 227 -5.34 -17.09 -10.28
C GLU A 227 -6.57 -17.03 -11.19
N ASP A 228 -7.38 -15.96 -11.13
CA ASP A 228 -8.48 -15.69 -12.09
C ASP A 228 -8.06 -14.84 -13.31
N LEU A 229 -6.80 -14.41 -13.43
CA LEU A 229 -6.27 -13.77 -14.64
C LEU A 229 -5.89 -14.84 -15.66
N ASN A 230 -6.89 -15.47 -16.26
CA ASN A 230 -6.71 -16.31 -17.43
C ASN A 230 -6.41 -15.39 -18.63
N ILE A 231 -5.16 -14.95 -18.79
CA ILE A 231 -4.79 -14.03 -19.87
C ILE A 231 -3.79 -14.70 -20.79
N ALA A 232 -4.35 -15.57 -21.61
CA ALA A 232 -4.00 -15.63 -23.01
C ALA A 232 -4.32 -14.25 -23.64
N SER A 233 -3.27 -13.60 -24.16
CA SER A 233 -3.21 -12.55 -25.20
C SER A 233 -4.04 -11.25 -25.11
N HIS A 234 -5.06 -11.07 -24.26
CA HIS A 234 -5.87 -9.82 -24.23
C HIS A 234 -6.40 -9.48 -22.81
N VAL A 235 -5.62 -8.77 -21.98
CA VAL A 235 -6.06 -8.36 -20.64
C VAL A 235 -7.27 -7.41 -20.73
N LYS A 236 -8.44 -7.80 -20.22
CA LYS A 236 -9.53 -6.87 -19.89
C LYS A 236 -9.97 -7.08 -18.44
N ILE A 237 -9.63 -6.12 -17.59
CA ILE A 237 -10.14 -6.06 -16.21
C ILE A 237 -11.51 -5.38 -16.27
N LYS A 238 -12.59 -6.13 -16.01
CA LYS A 238 -13.93 -5.58 -15.79
C LYS A 238 -14.23 -5.52 -14.31
N ASP A 239 -14.80 -4.40 -13.88
CA ASP A 239 -15.36 -4.24 -12.54
C ASP A 239 -16.43 -5.30 -12.30
N ILE A 240 -16.34 -6.00 -11.18
CA ILE A 240 -17.50 -6.61 -10.54
C ILE A 240 -18.04 -5.54 -9.59
N LYS A 241 -18.81 -4.60 -10.15
CA LYS A 241 -19.93 -4.06 -9.38
C LYS A 241 -20.94 -5.19 -9.28
N ASN A 242 -21.22 -5.66 -8.09
CA ASN A 242 -22.44 -6.39 -7.77
C ASN A 242 -22.77 -6.02 -6.32
N ILE A 243 -23.98 -5.72 -5.88
CA ILE A 243 -25.34 -5.54 -6.43
C ILE A 243 -26.01 -4.67 -5.37
#